data_AF-A0A3P5Y7I0-F1
#
_entry.id   AF-A0A3P5Y7I0-F1
#
_cell.length_a   1.000
_cell.length_b   1.000
_cell.length_c   1.000
_cell.angle_alpha   90.00
_cell.angle_beta   90.00
_cell.angle_gamma   90.00
#
_symmetry.space_group_name_H-M   'P 1'
#
loop_
_entity.id
_entity.type
_entity.pdbx_description
1 polymer ?
#
loop_
_entity_poly.entity_id
_entity_poly.type
_entity_poly.pdbx_seq_one_letter_code
_entity_poly.pdbx_strand_id
1 'polypeptide(L)'
;MDADGQVSGTVGTGTPIEVIKIQLTGDLQQRFDIYYRVTIEGLGWLNWTSNGLAAGTKGFGNYLQVFEVKLVEKTKKSIVMVQNHQPSQGR
;
A
#
# COMPACT_ATOMS: atom_id res chain seq x y z
N MET A 1 16.70 -15.62 3.66
CA MET A 1 16.53 -16.02 2.25
C MET A 1 15.71 -14.93 1.62
N ASP A 2 16.41 -13.83 1.38
CA ASP A 2 15.87 -12.53 1.05
C ASP A 2 15.65 -12.52 -0.46
N ALA A 3 14.40 -12.31 -0.88
CA ALA A 3 14.01 -12.33 -2.27
C ALA A 3 14.44 -11.01 -2.95
N ASP A 4 15.74 -10.79 -3.08
CA ASP A 4 16.30 -9.66 -3.79
C ASP A 4 16.10 -9.87 -5.31
N GLY A 5 15.12 -9.18 -5.88
CA GLY A 5 15.12 -8.85 -7.31
C GLY A 5 14.42 -9.81 -8.27
N GLN A 6 13.40 -10.58 -7.84
CA GLN A 6 12.56 -11.27 -8.82
C GLN A 6 11.78 -10.27 -9.68
N VAL A 7 11.96 -10.33 -10.99
CA VAL A 7 11.16 -9.56 -11.95
C VAL A 7 9.73 -10.09 -11.92
N SER A 8 8.81 -9.31 -11.34
CA SER A 8 7.38 -9.57 -11.42
C SER A 8 6.83 -8.95 -12.72
N GLY A 9 7.13 -9.57 -13.85
CA GLY A 9 6.73 -9.06 -15.16
C GLY A 9 7.39 -9.80 -16.32
N THR A 10 7.03 -9.42 -17.54
CA THR A 10 7.65 -9.94 -18.78
C THR A 10 8.77 -9.01 -19.22
N VAL A 11 9.99 -9.53 -19.35
CA VAL A 11 11.11 -8.78 -19.94
C VAL A 11 11.02 -8.89 -21.47
N GLY A 12 11.06 -7.78 -22.19
CA GLY A 12 11.23 -7.76 -23.65
C GLY A 12 9.98 -7.99 -24.51
N THR A 13 8.80 -8.23 -23.92
CA THR A 13 7.52 -8.17 -24.65
C THR A 13 6.92 -6.80 -24.41
N GLY A 14 6.76 -5.96 -25.45
CA GLY A 14 6.27 -4.57 -25.37
C GLY A 14 4.82 -4.40 -24.90
N THR A 15 4.38 -5.20 -23.94
CA THR A 15 3.06 -5.12 -23.31
C THR A 15 3.09 -3.94 -22.33
N PRO A 16 2.24 -2.91 -22.52
CA PRO A 16 2.12 -1.83 -21.55
C PRO A 16 1.77 -2.37 -20.17
N ILE A 17 2.44 -1.86 -19.14
CA ILE A 17 1.99 -2.04 -17.76
C ILE A 17 0.78 -1.13 -17.61
N GLU A 18 -0.41 -1.70 -17.43
CA GLU A 18 -1.65 -0.94 -17.27
C GLU A 18 -2.06 -0.74 -15.81
N VAL A 19 -1.66 -1.69 -14.95
CA VAL A 19 -2.04 -1.73 -13.54
C VAL A 19 -0.86 -2.20 -12.70
N ILE A 20 -0.60 -1.51 -11.58
CA ILE A 20 0.35 -1.94 -10.56
C ILE A 20 -0.37 -2.21 -9.23
N LYS A 21 0.19 -3.13 -8.46
CA LYS A 21 -0.20 -3.41 -7.07
C LYS A 21 1.07 -3.53 -6.24
N ILE A 22 1.11 -2.85 -5.11
CA ILE A 22 2.26 -2.88 -4.20
C ILE A 22 1.73 -3.24 -2.81
N GLN A 23 2.31 -4.29 -2.24
CA GLN A 23 1.93 -4.81 -0.93
C GLN A 23 3.20 -5.02 -0.12
N LEU A 24 3.26 -4.41 1.06
CA LEU A 24 4.29 -4.75 2.05
C LEU A 24 4.01 -6.13 2.61
N THR A 25 5.06 -6.89 2.89
CA THR A 25 4.99 -8.22 3.51
C THR A 25 5.83 -8.25 4.79
N GLY A 26 5.65 -9.30 5.61
CA GLY A 26 6.41 -9.48 6.85
C GLY A 26 6.23 -8.34 7.85
N ASP A 27 7.29 -8.00 8.56
CA ASP A 27 7.27 -6.99 9.63
C ASP A 27 6.93 -5.58 9.13
N LEU A 28 7.28 -5.25 7.88
CA LEU A 28 6.95 -3.95 7.29
C LEU A 28 5.44 -3.76 7.14
N GLN A 29 4.71 -4.82 6.78
CA GLN A 29 3.24 -4.77 6.68
C GLN A 29 2.58 -4.45 8.04
N GLN A 30 3.19 -4.87 9.14
CA GLN A 30 2.66 -4.63 10.49
C GLN A 30 2.93 -3.20 10.96
N ARG A 31 4.03 -2.59 10.49
CA ARG A 31 4.50 -1.28 10.95
C ARG A 31 4.05 -0.12 10.08
N PHE A 32 3.85 -0.36 8.78
CA PHE A 32 3.57 0.70 7.82
C PHE A 32 2.39 0.38 6.91
N ASP A 33 1.75 1.43 6.43
CA ASP A 33 0.91 1.42 5.25
C ASP A 33 1.71 1.93 4.05
N ILE A 34 1.54 1.28 2.89
CA ILE A 34 2.13 1.73 1.63
C ILE A 34 1.05 2.37 0.76
N TYR A 35 1.26 3.64 0.41
CA TYR A 35 0.42 4.39 -0.52
C TYR A 35 1.17 4.58 -1.83
N TYR A 36 0.46 4.44 -2.94
CA TYR A 36 1.02 4.67 -4.25
C TYR A 36 -0.02 5.18 -5.23
N ARG A 37 0.46 5.91 -6.23
CA ARG A 37 -0.32 6.38 -7.37
C ARG A 37 0.53 6.39 -8.62
N VAL A 38 -0.14 6.46 -9.76
CA VAL A 38 0.49 6.45 -11.08
C VAL A 38 -0.04 7.59 -11.92
N THR A 39 0.74 7.99 -12.92
CA THR A 39 0.27 8.85 -14.01
C THR A 39 -0.08 8.00 -15.22
N ILE A 40 -1.16 8.40 -15.91
CA ILE A 40 -1.49 7.91 -17.24
C ILE A 40 -1.29 9.06 -18.23
N GLU A 41 -0.73 8.74 -19.39
CA GLU A 41 -0.61 9.68 -20.51
C GLU A 41 -1.97 10.32 -20.84
N GLY A 42 -2.02 11.65 -20.91
CA GLY A 42 -3.24 12.40 -21.20
C GLY A 42 -4.26 12.53 -20.07
N LEU A 43 -4.17 11.71 -19.00
CA LEU A 43 -5.05 11.82 -17.82
C LEU A 43 -4.34 12.43 -16.60
N GLY A 44 -3.01 12.35 -16.53
CA GLY A 44 -2.24 12.81 -15.39
C GLY A 44 -2.32 11.86 -14.20
N TRP A 45 -2.19 12.40 -12.98
CA TRP A 45 -2.17 11.61 -11.74
C TRP A 45 -3.54 11.00 -11.44
N LEU A 46 -3.56 9.69 -11.24
CA LEU A 46 -4.70 9.00 -10.64
C LEU A 46 -4.71 9.18 -9.11
N ASN A 47 -5.86 8.83 -8.51
CA ASN A 47 -6.02 8.81 -7.06
C ASN A 47 -5.03 7.85 -6.40
N TRP A 48 -4.68 8.18 -5.15
CA TRP A 48 -3.90 7.29 -4.30
C TRP A 48 -4.66 6.00 -4.01
N THR A 49 -3.91 4.89 -4.03
CA THR A 49 -4.36 3.59 -3.55
C THR A 49 -3.33 3.07 -2.54
N SER A 50 -3.62 1.95 -1.88
CA SER A 50 -2.74 1.42 -0.83
C SER A 50 -2.83 -0.09 -0.69
N ASN A 51 -1.79 -0.70 -0.11
CA ASN A 51 -1.82 -2.06 0.44
C ASN A 51 -2.45 -3.11 -0.52
N GLY A 52 -1.85 -3.28 -1.70
CA GLY A 52 -2.23 -4.31 -2.66
C GLY A 52 -3.42 -3.96 -3.57
N LEU A 53 -4.06 -2.80 -3.36
CA LEU A 53 -5.14 -2.33 -4.23
C LEU A 53 -4.61 -1.88 -5.60
N ALA A 54 -5.41 -1.99 -6.66
CA ALA A 54 -4.95 -1.64 -8.00
C ALA A 54 -4.73 -0.12 -8.16
N ALA A 55 -3.62 0.28 -8.77
CA ALA A 55 -3.41 1.62 -9.35
C ALA A 55 -3.24 1.50 -10.86
N GLY A 56 -4.03 2.27 -11.63
CA GLY A 56 -4.02 2.23 -13.10
C GLY A 56 -5.41 1.96 -13.68
N THR A 57 -5.47 1.74 -14.99
CA THR A 57 -6.71 1.46 -15.72
C THR A 57 -6.51 0.26 -16.62
N LYS A 58 -7.23 -0.83 -16.36
CA LYS A 58 -7.14 -2.07 -17.14
C LYS A 58 -7.90 -1.95 -18.47
N GLY A 59 -7.31 -2.46 -19.56
CA GLY A 59 -8.00 -2.65 -20.84
C GLY A 59 -8.17 -1.39 -21.68
N PHE A 60 -7.44 -0.33 -21.36
CA PHE A 60 -7.45 0.91 -22.13
C PHE A 60 -6.21 1.06 -23.04
N GLY A 61 -5.24 0.15 -22.96
CA GLY A 61 -3.99 0.24 -23.74
C GLY A 61 -3.09 1.39 -23.31
N ASN A 62 -3.35 1.96 -22.13
CA ASN A 62 -2.66 3.15 -21.65
C ASN A 62 -1.32 2.78 -20.98
N TYR A 63 -0.29 3.57 -21.26
CA TYR A 63 1.03 3.44 -20.65
C TYR A 63 1.08 4.17 -19.31
N LEU A 64 1.50 3.47 -18.25
CA LEU A 64 1.93 4.13 -17.03
C LEU A 64 3.27 4.83 -17.28
N GLN A 65 3.36 6.12 -16.96
CA GLN A 65 4.59 6.89 -17.18
C GLN A 65 5.43 7.01 -15.91
N VAL A 66 4.80 7.46 -14.82
CA VAL A 66 5.46 7.75 -13.55
C VAL A 66 4.63 7.15 -12.41
N PHE A 67 5.30 6.74 -11.34
CA PHE A 67 4.64 6.33 -10.11
C PHE A 67 5.28 7.02 -8.91
N GLU A 68 4.49 7.24 -7.86
CA GLU A 68 4.91 7.82 -6.59
C GLU A 68 4.52 6.85 -5.47
N VAL A 69 5.40 6.68 -4.49
CA VAL A 69 5.20 5.76 -3.36
C VAL A 69 5.51 6.46 -2.05
N LYS A 70 4.70 6.21 -1.01
CA LYS A 70 4.90 6.70 0.35
C LYS A 70 4.69 5.57 1.36
N LEU A 71 5.59 5.47 2.33
CA LEU A 71 5.37 4.69 3.54
C LEU A 71 4.84 5.61 4.65
N VAL A 72 3.81 5.15 5.36
CA VAL A 72 3.22 5.86 6.49
C VAL A 72 3.23 4.93 7.69
N GLU A 73 3.74 5.38 8.84
CA GLU A 73 3.72 4.60 10.07
C GLU A 73 2.29 4.35 10.54
N LYS A 74 2.00 3.09 10.89
CA LYS A 74 0.73 2.73 11.52
C LYS A 74 0.76 3.23 12.95
N THR A 75 -0.24 4.05 13.31
CA THR A 75 -0.48 4.38 14.71
C THR A 75 -0.83 3.09 15.45
N LYS A 76 -0.02 2.73 16.46
CA LYS A 76 -0.35 1.61 17.35
C LYS A 76 -1.72 1.88 17.95
N LYS A 77 -2.64 0.93 17.80
CA LYS A 77 -3.96 0.99 18.42
C LYS A 77 -3.78 0.84 19.92
N SER A 78 -3.64 1.96 20.64
CA SER A 78 -3.60 1.98 22.10
C SER A 78 -4.98 1.61 22.61
N ILE A 79 -5.14 0.37 23.10
CA ILE A 79 -6.32 0.01 23.88
C ILE A 79 -6.16 0.73 25.22
N VAL A 80 -6.90 1.82 25.42
CA VAL A 80 -7.02 2.43 26.75
C VAL A 80 -7.88 1.50 27.58
N MET A 81 -7.25 0.65 28.40
CA MET A 81 -7.96 -0.08 29.45
C MET A 81 -8.29 0.91 30.56
N VAL A 82 -9.55 1.37 30.62
CA VAL A 82 -10.04 2.08 31.81
C VAL A 82 -10.35 1.03 32.88
N GLN A 83 -9.42 0.81 33.80
CA GLN A 83 -9.72 0.04 35.01
C GLN A 83 -10.47 0.95 35.99
N ASN A 84 -11.79 0.79 36.03
CA ASN A 84 -12.64 1.44 37.02
C ASN A 84 -12.53 0.66 38.34
N HIS A 85 -11.50 0.93 39.15
CA HIS A 85 -11.44 0.43 40.52
C HIS A 85 -12.52 1.16 41.33
N GLN A 86 -13.67 0.50 41.54
CA GLN A 86 -14.60 0.93 42.59
C GLN A 86 -13.95 0.62 43.94
N PRO A 87 -13.70 1.59 44.83
CA PRO A 87 -13.30 1.27 46.18
C PRO A 87 -14.46 0.55 46.87
N SER A 88 -14.21 -0.67 47.35
CA SER A 88 -15.11 -1.36 48.28
C SER A 88 -15.18 -0.51 49.55
N GLN A 89 -16.26 0.26 49.69
CA GLN A 89 -16.58 0.92 50.95
C GLN A 89 -16.92 -0.18 51.95
N GLY A 90 -15.98 -0.47 52.85
CA GLY A 90 -16.26 -1.24 54.04
C GLY A 90 -16.94 -0.35 55.07
N ARG A 91 -18.12 -0.74 55.52
CA ARG A 91 -18.36 -1.21 56.90
C ARG A 91 -19.73 -1.88 57.00
#